data_AF-A0A965TAS4-F1
#
_entry.id   AF-A0A965TAS4-F1
#
_cell.length_a   1.000
_cell.length_b   1.000
_cell.length_c   1.000
_cell.angle_alpha   90.00
_cell.angle_beta   90.00
_cell.angle_gamma   90.00
#
_symmetry.space_group_name_H-M   'P 1'
#
loop_
_entity.id
_entity.type
_entity.pdbx_description
1 polymer ?
#
loop_
_entity_poly.entity_id
_entity_poly.type
_entity_poly.pdbx_seq_one_letter_code
_entity_poly.pdbx_strand_id
1 'polypeptide(L)'
;MKKGADYILLFFSAIYLAVHFVPDLGGADVMGAQWLYTSIVDLVVLAYILINRKKYVEAITEVFNHQFTLLYTFYFIWAIVSISYAMNVIEAIVCLARLVSTFFIFTNLSILLYKKDIKNYYLPLALLITI
;
A
#
# COMPACT_ATOMS: atom_id res chain seq x y z
N MET A 1 13.33 24.11 -10.52
CA MET A 1 12.18 24.62 -9.74
C MET A 1 11.80 23.58 -8.70
N LYS A 2 11.92 23.88 -7.40
CA LYS A 2 11.37 23.02 -6.34
C LYS A 2 9.84 22.99 -6.52
N LYS A 3 9.31 21.92 -7.12
CA LYS A 3 7.86 21.66 -7.06
C LYS A 3 7.53 21.53 -5.57
N GLY A 4 6.62 22.35 -5.07
CA GLY A 4 6.14 22.26 -3.69
C GLY A 4 5.66 20.84 -3.36
N ALA A 5 5.59 20.53 -2.06
CA ALA A 5 5.18 19.21 -1.62
C ALA A 5 3.81 18.84 -2.21
N ASP A 6 3.72 17.61 -2.74
CA ASP A 6 2.47 17.07 -3.25
C ASP A 6 1.58 16.68 -2.06
N TYR A 7 0.63 17.55 -1.71
CA TYR A 7 -0.22 17.38 -0.54
C TYR A 7 -1.06 16.10 -0.59
N ILE A 8 -1.38 15.60 -1.78
CA ILE A 8 -2.15 14.36 -1.95
C ILE A 8 -1.31 13.16 -1.55
N LEU A 9 -0.05 13.13 -2.00
CA LEU A 9 0.91 12.11 -1.58
C LEU A 9 1.16 12.15 -0.06
N LEU A 10 1.34 13.35 0.52
CA LEU A 10 1.51 13.50 1.97
C LEU A 10 0.28 12.98 2.73
N PHE A 11 -0.92 13.35 2.29
CA PHE A 11 -2.16 12.92 2.92
C PHE A 11 -2.33 11.40 2.90
N PHE A 12 -2.17 10.75 1.74
CA PHE A 12 -2.30 9.29 1.66
C PHE A 12 -1.20 8.57 2.43
N SER A 13 0.04 9.07 2.38
CA SER A 13 1.15 8.48 3.15
C SER A 13 0.93 8.60 4.65
N ALA A 14 0.40 9.74 5.12
CA ALA A 14 0.03 9.95 6.51
C ALA A 14 -1.08 8.99 6.96
N ILE A 15 -2.12 8.79 6.14
CA ILE A 15 -3.19 7.84 6.45
C ILE A 15 -2.66 6.41 6.55
N TYR A 16 -1.81 5.98 5.61
CA TYR A 16 -1.19 4.66 5.67
C TYR A 16 -0.44 4.42 6.99
N LEU A 17 0.20 5.46 7.53
CA LEU A 17 0.92 5.38 8.81
C LEU A 17 -0.04 5.45 10.00
N ALA A 18 -1.07 6.29 9.93
CA ALA A 18 -2.05 6.47 10.99
C ALA A 18 -2.81 5.17 11.31
N VAL A 19 -3.06 4.32 10.31
CA VAL A 19 -3.75 3.04 10.51
C VAL A 19 -3.02 2.11 11.49
N HIS A 20 -1.69 2.20 11.57
CA HIS A 20 -0.91 1.37 12.50
C HIS A 20 -1.05 1.76 13.97
N PHE A 21 -1.68 2.90 14.26
CA PHE A 21 -2.02 3.32 15.63
C PHE A 21 -3.41 2.85 16.06
N VAL A 22 -4.18 2.21 15.17
CA VAL A 22 -5.48 1.65 15.52
C VAL A 22 -5.27 0.46 16.48
N PRO A 23 -5.96 0.43 17.63
CA PRO A 23 -5.89 -0.69 18.56
C PRO A 23 -6.54 -1.95 17.97
N ASP A 24 -6.37 -3.07 18.64
CA ASP A 24 -6.94 -4.38 18.27
C ASP A 24 -8.49 -4.39 18.24
N LEU A 25 -9.14 -3.44 18.93
CA LEU A 25 -10.59 -3.31 19.05
C LEU A 25 -11.26 -4.58 19.61
N GLY A 26 -10.53 -5.37 20.41
CA GLY A 26 -11.02 -6.64 20.96
C GLY A 26 -11.18 -7.77 19.94
N GLY A 27 -10.51 -7.66 18.78
CA GLY A 27 -10.53 -8.68 17.74
C GLY A 27 -9.79 -9.96 18.15
N ALA A 28 -10.23 -11.11 17.61
CA ALA A 28 -9.54 -12.40 17.81
C ALA A 28 -8.12 -12.41 17.19
N ASP A 29 -7.93 -11.63 16.12
CA ASP A 29 -6.62 -11.28 15.58
C ASP A 29 -6.26 -9.88 16.05
N VAL A 30 -5.19 -9.78 16.84
CA VAL A 30 -4.68 -8.53 17.44
C VAL A 30 -4.34 -7.47 16.39
N MET A 31 -4.00 -7.87 15.16
CA MET A 31 -3.71 -6.93 14.07
C MET A 31 -4.85 -6.84 13.05
N GLY A 32 -5.93 -7.59 13.23
CA GLY A 32 -7.00 -7.71 12.23
C GLY A 32 -7.63 -6.37 11.89
N ALA A 33 -7.87 -5.53 12.90
CA ALA A 33 -8.39 -4.18 12.73
C ALA A 33 -7.46 -3.33 11.83
N GLN A 34 -6.15 -3.32 12.12
CA GLN A 34 -5.16 -2.56 11.35
C GLN A 34 -5.18 -2.98 9.87
N TRP A 35 -5.13 -4.28 9.60
CA TRP A 35 -5.15 -4.80 8.22
C TRP A 35 -6.44 -4.48 7.47
N LEU A 36 -7.59 -4.49 8.15
CA LEU A 36 -8.86 -4.09 7.55
C LEU A 36 -8.84 -2.62 7.13
N TYR A 37 -8.43 -1.72 8.03
CA TYR A 37 -8.35 -0.30 7.71
C TYR A 37 -7.31 -0.03 6.61
N THR A 38 -6.16 -0.72 6.61
CA THR A 38 -5.17 -0.59 5.55
C THR A 38 -5.74 -1.01 4.20
N SER A 39 -6.51 -2.10 4.17
CA SER A 39 -7.17 -2.57 2.94
C SER A 39 -8.21 -1.56 2.42
N ILE A 40 -8.93 -0.86 3.31
CA ILE A 40 -9.83 0.23 2.92
C ILE A 40 -9.05 1.39 2.30
N VAL A 41 -7.93 1.78 2.93
CA VAL A 41 -7.04 2.84 2.41
C VAL A 41 -6.48 2.44 1.05
N ASP A 42 -6.04 1.19 0.88
CA ASP A 42 -5.56 0.64 -0.39
C ASP A 42 -6.58 0.81 -1.51
N LEU A 43 -7.85 0.45 -1.24
CA LEU A 43 -8.93 0.61 -2.21
C LEU A 43 -9.21 2.07 -2.57
N VAL A 44 -9.19 2.97 -1.57
CA VAL A 44 -9.40 4.41 -1.80
C VAL A 44 -8.28 5.01 -2.64
N VAL A 45 -7.03 4.69 -2.32
CA VAL A 45 -5.86 5.20 -3.05
C VAL A 45 -5.82 4.63 -4.47
N LEU A 46 -6.10 3.34 -4.63
CA LEU A 46 -6.20 2.70 -5.94
C LEU A 46 -7.31 3.35 -6.77
N ALA A 47 -8.50 3.53 -6.21
CA ALA A 47 -9.62 4.20 -6.88
C ALA A 47 -9.25 5.62 -7.34
N TYR A 48 -8.56 6.39 -6.48
CA TYR A 48 -8.04 7.71 -6.84
C TYR A 48 -7.07 7.64 -8.03
N ILE A 49 -6.09 6.73 -8.00
CA ILE A 49 -5.13 6.54 -9.10
C ILE A 49 -5.85 6.17 -10.39
N LEU A 50 -6.86 5.30 -10.34
CA LEU A 50 -7.63 4.85 -11.50
C LEU A 50 -8.52 5.96 -12.08
N ILE A 51 -9.19 6.76 -11.24
CA ILE A 51 -9.96 7.93 -11.69
C ILE A 51 -9.03 8.95 -12.39
N ASN A 52 -7.82 9.11 -11.86
CA ASN A 52 -6.81 9.99 -12.43
C ASN A 52 -5.80 9.26 -13.35
N ARG A 53 -6.18 8.15 -13.98
CA ARG A 53 -5.27 7.29 -14.77
C ARG A 53 -4.41 8.05 -15.77
N LYS A 54 -4.96 9.06 -16.46
CA LYS A 54 -4.20 9.88 -17.44
C LYS A 54 -2.97 10.55 -16.83
N LYS A 55 -3.03 10.93 -15.55
CA LYS A 55 -1.91 11.53 -14.79
C LYS A 55 -0.86 10.49 -14.39
N TYR A 56 -1.29 9.26 -14.10
CA TYR A 56 -0.45 8.22 -13.52
C TYR A 56 -0.03 7.13 -14.52
N VAL A 57 -0.43 7.20 -15.78
CA VAL A 57 -0.18 6.14 -16.76
C VAL A 57 1.31 5.81 -16.91
N GLU A 58 2.17 6.83 -16.97
CA GLU A 58 3.62 6.66 -17.04
C GLU A 58 4.17 5.97 -15.78
N ALA A 59 3.75 6.43 -14.60
CA ALA A 59 4.14 5.86 -13.32
C ALA A 59 3.70 4.39 -13.19
N ILE A 60 2.46 4.07 -13.59
CA ILE A 60 1.93 2.71 -13.59
C ILE A 60 2.78 1.81 -14.49
N THR A 61 3.03 2.24 -15.73
CA THR A 61 3.83 1.45 -16.68
C THR A 61 5.23 1.17 -16.15
N GLU A 62 5.93 2.18 -15.63
CA GLU A 62 7.30 2.02 -15.13
C GLU A 62 7.35 1.19 -13.85
N VAL A 63 6.42 1.39 -12.92
CA VAL A 63 6.36 0.61 -11.68
C VAL A 63 6.14 -0.87 -11.99
N PHE A 64 5.22 -1.22 -12.90
CA PHE A 64 4.94 -2.62 -13.24
C PHE A 64 5.97 -3.26 -14.18
N ASN A 65 6.77 -2.47 -14.90
CA ASN A 65 7.90 -2.98 -15.69
C ASN A 65 9.19 -3.18 -14.86
N HIS A 66 9.24 -2.66 -13.63
CA HIS A 66 10.41 -2.80 -12.78
C HIS A 66 10.61 -4.26 -12.33
N GLN A 67 11.86 -4.75 -12.36
CA GLN A 67 12.21 -6.15 -12.05
C GLN A 67 11.70 -6.60 -10.67
N PHE A 68 11.81 -5.72 -9.66
CA PHE A 68 11.31 -6.01 -8.31
C PHE A 68 9.79 -6.19 -8.29
N THR A 69 9.04 -5.34 -9.00
CA THR A 69 7.58 -5.44 -9.07
C THR A 69 7.15 -6.70 -9.79
N LEU A 70 7.86 -7.10 -10.85
CA LEU A 70 7.61 -8.36 -11.56
C LEU A 70 7.85 -9.57 -10.65
N LEU A 71 8.97 -9.60 -9.91
CA LEU A 71 9.25 -10.66 -8.94
C LEU A 71 8.20 -10.70 -7.82
N TYR A 72 7.80 -9.52 -7.31
CA TYR A 72 6.81 -9.43 -6.27
C TYR A 72 5.42 -9.87 -6.75
N THR A 73 5.06 -9.55 -8.00
CA THR A 73 3.83 -10.01 -8.65
C THR A 73 3.85 -11.53 -8.85
N PHE A 74 4.99 -12.11 -9.23
CA PHE A 74 5.16 -13.56 -9.31
C PHE A 74 4.94 -14.22 -7.94
N TYR A 75 5.58 -13.69 -6.89
CA TYR A 75 5.37 -14.18 -5.51
C TYR A 75 3.90 -14.05 -5.08
N PHE A 76 3.25 -12.93 -5.41
CA PHE A 76 1.85 -12.68 -5.12
C PHE A 76 0.93 -13.72 -5.77
N ILE A 77 1.12 -14.00 -7.06
CA ILE A 77 0.37 -15.05 -7.78
C ILE A 77 0.63 -16.42 -7.16
N TRP A 78 1.88 -16.73 -6.84
CA TRP A 78 2.24 -17.99 -6.19
C TRP A 78 1.54 -18.17 -4.84
N ALA A 79 1.42 -17.09 -4.05
CA ALA A 79 0.71 -17.11 -2.77
C ALA A 79 -0.81 -17.32 -2.93
N ILE A 80 -1.42 -16.91 -4.04
CA ILE A 80 -2.83 -17.23 -4.34
C ILE A 80 -2.96 -18.73 -4.62
N VAL A 81 -2.06 -19.29 -5.43
CA VAL A 81 -2.05 -20.73 -5.75
C VAL A 81 -1.82 -21.57 -4.50
N SER A 82 -1.05 -21.07 -3.52
CA SER A 82 -0.72 -21.81 -2.31
C SER A 82 -1.90 -22.16 -1.41
N ILE A 83 -3.03 -21.44 -1.54
CA ILE A 83 -4.28 -21.78 -0.85
C ILE A 83 -4.75 -23.20 -1.19
N SER A 84 -4.53 -23.65 -2.42
CA SER A 84 -4.99 -24.97 -2.89
C SER A 84 -4.37 -26.16 -2.15
N TYR A 85 -3.16 -25.99 -1.61
CA TYR A 85 -2.43 -27.02 -0.88
C TYR A 85 -2.17 -26.66 0.59
N ALA A 86 -2.82 -25.60 1.09
CA ALA A 86 -2.66 -25.16 2.46
C ALA A 86 -3.25 -26.18 3.45
N MET A 87 -2.49 -26.54 4.48
CA MET A 87 -2.98 -27.39 5.58
C MET A 87 -4.11 -26.71 6.35
N ASN A 88 -4.03 -25.39 6.51
CA ASN A 88 -5.06 -24.57 7.14
C ASN A 88 -5.49 -23.47 6.15
N VAL A 89 -6.59 -23.74 5.44
CA VAL A 89 -7.12 -22.83 4.42
C VAL A 89 -7.53 -21.49 5.02
N ILE A 90 -8.09 -21.47 6.23
CA ILE A 90 -8.55 -20.23 6.88
C ILE A 90 -7.36 -19.32 7.20
N GLU A 91 -6.32 -19.87 7.82
CA GLU A 91 -5.10 -19.11 8.11
C GLU A 91 -4.41 -18.64 6.82
N ALA A 92 -4.38 -19.48 5.78
CA ALA A 92 -3.81 -19.12 4.48
C ALA A 92 -4.56 -17.94 3.84
N ILE A 93 -5.89 -17.89 3.91
CA ILE A 93 -6.69 -16.76 3.41
C ILE A 93 -6.38 -15.49 4.19
N VAL A 94 -6.28 -15.56 5.52
CA VAL A 94 -5.95 -14.39 6.35
C VAL A 94 -4.55 -13.88 6.02
N CYS A 95 -3.57 -14.76 5.87
CA CYS A 95 -2.22 -14.39 5.45
C CYS A 95 -2.20 -13.81 4.03
N LEU A 96 -2.98 -14.38 3.09
CA LEU A 96 -3.12 -13.83 1.75
C LEU A 96 -3.72 -12.42 1.79
N ALA A 97 -4.74 -12.17 2.60
CA ALA A 97 -5.35 -10.84 2.72
C ALA A 97 -4.32 -9.78 3.15
N ARG A 98 -3.43 -10.11 4.10
CA ARG A 98 -2.33 -9.22 4.49
C ARG A 98 -1.35 -9.00 3.34
N LEU A 99 -1.00 -10.05 2.60
CA LEU A 99 -0.11 -9.96 1.44
C LEU A 99 -0.73 -9.12 0.29
N VAL A 100 -2.04 -9.25 0.06
CA VAL A 100 -2.77 -8.41 -0.90
C VAL A 100 -2.67 -6.95 -0.51
N SER A 101 -2.90 -6.63 0.77
CA SER A 101 -2.79 -5.26 1.25
C SER A 101 -1.35 -4.74 1.13
N THR A 102 -0.32 -5.49 1.54
CA THR A 102 1.07 -5.03 1.38
C THR A 102 1.46 -4.86 -0.09
N PHE A 103 0.94 -5.68 -1.00
CA PHE A 103 1.13 -5.50 -2.44
C PHE A 103 0.50 -4.19 -2.94
N PHE A 104 -0.70 -3.85 -2.48
CA PHE A 104 -1.34 -2.58 -2.81
C PHE A 104 -0.63 -1.38 -2.20
N ILE A 105 -0.22 -1.42 -0.92
CA ILE A 105 0.58 -0.37 -0.29
C ILE A 105 1.83 -0.08 -1.14
N PHE A 106 2.56 -1.15 -1.50
CA PHE A 106 3.77 -1.04 -2.31
C PHE A 106 3.50 -0.39 -3.67
N THR A 107 2.52 -0.90 -4.42
CA THR A 107 2.22 -0.42 -5.77
C THR A 107 1.66 1.00 -5.76
N ASN A 108 0.69 1.28 -4.87
CA ASN A 108 0.08 2.60 -4.71
C ASN A 108 1.12 3.67 -4.34
N LEU A 109 1.93 3.42 -3.32
CA LEU A 109 2.97 4.38 -2.91
C LEU A 109 4.05 4.54 -3.98
N SER A 110 4.47 3.45 -4.63
CA SER A 110 5.44 3.51 -5.72
C SER A 110 4.95 4.37 -6.89
N ILE A 111 3.65 4.30 -7.22
CA ILE A 111 3.01 5.15 -8.24
C ILE A 111 2.96 6.62 -7.78
N LEU A 112 2.55 6.88 -6.54
CA LEU A 112 2.43 8.25 -6.01
C LEU A 112 3.80 8.94 -5.84
N LEU A 113 4.85 8.17 -5.50
CA LEU A 113 6.22 8.63 -5.33
C LEU A 113 7.02 8.66 -6.64
N TYR A 114 6.46 8.20 -7.76
CA TYR A 114 7.17 8.16 -9.03
C TYR A 114 7.71 9.54 -9.45
N LYS A 115 9.02 9.61 -9.71
CA LYS A 115 9.78 10.85 -10.03
C LYS A 115 9.62 11.97 -8.99
N LYS A 116 9.22 11.66 -7.75
CA LYS A 116 9.19 12.61 -6.64
C LYS A 116 10.50 12.53 -5.85
N ASP A 117 10.99 13.69 -5.40
CA ASP A 117 12.16 13.75 -4.53
C ASP A 117 11.75 13.50 -3.08
N ILE A 118 12.08 12.30 -2.58
CA ILE A 118 11.73 11.78 -1.24
C ILE A 118 12.14 12.74 -0.13
N LYS A 119 13.24 13.49 -0.29
CA LYS A 119 13.74 14.41 0.74
C LYS A 119 12.72 15.49 1.11
N ASN A 120 11.86 15.88 0.16
CA ASN A 120 10.82 16.88 0.39
C ASN A 120 9.61 16.33 1.17
N TYR A 121 9.49 15.01 1.33
CA TYR A 121 8.35 14.34 1.97
C TYR A 121 8.69 13.74 3.32
N TYR A 122 9.95 13.36 3.55
CA TYR A 122 10.38 12.71 4.79
C TYR A 122 10.12 13.56 6.05
N LEU A 123 10.61 14.81 6.07
CA LEU A 123 10.48 15.69 7.23
C LEU A 123 9.01 16.04 7.56
N PRO A 124 8.16 16.42 6.58
CA PRO A 124 6.73 16.62 6.84
C PRO A 124 6.01 15.37 7.38
N LEU A 125 6.32 14.18 6.85
CA LEU A 125 5.73 12.92 7.33
C LEU A 125 6.12 12.66 8.79
N ALA A 126 7.40 12.80 9.11
CA ALA A 126 7.92 12.52 10.45
C ALA A 126 7.27 13.45 11.49
N LEU A 127 7.15 14.74 11.18
CA LEU A 127 6.46 15.69 12.05
C LEU A 127 4.99 15.32 12.24
N LEU A 128 4.29 14.94 11.17
CA LEU A 128 2.87 14.60 11.23
C LEU A 128 2.58 13.37 12.11
N ILE A 129 3.48 12.37 12.10
CA ILE A 129 3.33 11.15 12.92
C ILE A 129 3.70 11.39 14.38
N THR A 130 4.58 12.37 14.66
CA THR A 130 5.09 12.62 16.02
C THR A 130 4.14 13.49 16.87
N ILE A 131 3.22 14.22 16.22
CA ILE A 131 2.18 15.04 16.86
C ILE A 131 0.99 14.17 17.25
#